data_AF-A0A1Q8UIT1-F1
#
_entry.id   AF-A0A1Q8UIT1-F1
#
_cell.length_a   1.000
_cell.length_b   1.000
_cell.length_c   1.000
_cell.angle_alpha   90.00
_cell.angle_beta   90.00
_cell.angle_gamma   90.00
#
_symmetry.space_group_name_H-M   'P 1'
#
loop_
_entity.id
_entity.type
_entity.pdbx_description
1 polymer ?
#
loop_
_entity_poly.entity_id
_entity_poly.type
_entity_poly.pdbx_seq_one_letter_code
_entity_poly.pdbx_strand_id
1 'polypeptide(L)'
;MNHTPRIRTVVSCTLLVVTLAAGATACGSPDGHPLSTKPYDAGDQVSFNGPSKKEKADPDKPLEVTVKGDDGRITDVSAVDTGGRHLAGELSADGKRWRSTAPLAAGTGYTVRVSTENGDGAPGVRTLSFDTSSPKKLLKVAFGPEAGTYGVGQPITAELSAPITDKAARATVERALKVRSTPAVTGTWYWVDDKKLHYRPKEYWPANATIEVRSNLAGIKVTNALYGAEAKPLKLATGDRIEAVTDAANHTLTVYRNGEVINTIPVTTGKPGFSTRNGVKVVLAKEQFVRMRGESIGIAAGSSESYDLPVYWATRVTWSGEYVHAAPWSTGSQGNANVSHGCTGMSTDNAEWFFDTVREGDIVRVVGSEGEDMDPFGNGFGDWNLSWEKWQKGSALHEGAPDSPQTLQAARLRPHV
;
A
#
# COMPACT_ATOMS: atom_id res chain seq x y z
N MET A 1 9.68 60.48 22.32
CA MET A 1 10.67 59.90 21.38
C MET A 1 9.87 59.23 20.26
N ASN A 2 9.78 59.89 19.12
CA ASN A 2 9.01 59.45 17.94
C ASN A 2 9.93 58.65 17.01
N HIS A 3 9.48 57.49 16.54
CA HIS A 3 9.99 56.87 15.32
C HIS A 3 8.84 56.59 14.36
N THR A 4 8.82 57.38 13.30
CA THR A 4 7.90 57.39 12.16
C THR A 4 8.36 56.37 11.10
N PRO A 5 7.45 55.64 10.42
CA PRO A 5 7.79 54.87 9.22
C PRO A 5 7.79 55.75 7.96
N ARG A 6 8.69 55.47 7.02
CA ARG A 6 8.78 56.12 5.70
C ARG A 6 8.29 55.18 4.61
N ILE A 7 7.21 55.55 3.93
CA ILE A 7 6.81 55.04 2.60
C ILE A 7 7.13 56.17 1.61
N ARG A 8 7.84 55.85 0.51
CA ARG A 8 8.13 56.79 -0.57
C ARG A 8 7.34 56.39 -1.83
N THR A 9 6.49 57.30 -2.27
CA THR A 9 5.81 57.33 -3.57
C THR A 9 6.34 58.56 -4.31
N VAL A 10 6.93 58.41 -5.49
CA VAL A 10 7.33 59.50 -6.41
C VAL A 10 7.45 58.88 -7.81
N VAL A 11 7.07 59.46 -8.95
CA VAL A 11 6.24 60.60 -9.37
C VAL A 11 5.98 60.35 -10.87
N SER A 12 4.82 60.80 -11.32
CA SER A 12 4.37 60.88 -12.72
C SER A 12 5.10 61.99 -13.50
N CYS A 13 5.45 61.77 -14.77
CA CYS A 13 5.85 62.85 -15.70
C CYS A 13 5.18 62.67 -17.08
N THR A 14 4.09 63.42 -17.24
CA THR A 14 3.61 64.18 -18.41
C THR A 14 4.29 64.03 -19.79
N LEU A 15 3.46 63.59 -20.75
CA LEU A 15 3.04 64.25 -22.02
C LEU A 15 4.09 64.77 -23.03
N LEU A 16 4.01 64.22 -24.25
CA LEU A 16 4.24 64.95 -25.50
C LEU A 16 3.27 64.44 -26.58
N VAL A 17 2.37 65.33 -27.00
CA VAL A 17 1.46 65.17 -28.16
C VAL A 17 2.13 65.83 -29.35
N VAL A 18 2.29 65.09 -30.45
CA VAL A 18 2.36 65.66 -31.81
C VAL A 18 1.44 64.82 -32.69
N THR A 19 0.43 65.50 -33.22
CA THR A 19 -0.56 65.03 -34.20
C THR A 19 0.02 65.09 -35.61
N LEU A 20 -0.12 64.02 -36.40
CA LEU A 20 -0.26 64.14 -37.87
C LEU A 20 -1.39 63.21 -38.32
N ALA A 21 -2.36 63.79 -39.02
CA ALA A 21 -3.59 63.15 -39.47
C ALA A 21 -3.46 62.56 -40.88
N ALA A 22 -4.18 61.45 -41.06
CA ALA A 22 -4.87 60.98 -42.27
C ALA A 22 -4.06 60.55 -43.50
N GLY A 23 -4.04 59.22 -43.72
CA GLY A 23 -4.00 58.57 -45.02
C GLY A 23 -4.76 57.25 -44.93
N ALA A 24 -5.93 57.17 -45.57
CA ALA A 24 -6.84 56.04 -45.52
C ALA A 24 -6.39 54.88 -46.44
N THR A 25 -6.95 53.70 -46.14
CA THR A 25 -7.15 52.51 -46.99
C THR A 25 -5.93 51.65 -47.40
N ALA A 26 -5.78 50.48 -46.75
CA ALA A 26 -5.64 49.16 -47.41
C ALA A 26 -5.48 47.99 -46.39
N CYS A 27 -6.40 47.01 -46.45
CA CYS A 27 -6.29 45.59 -46.01
C CYS A 27 -6.15 45.32 -44.48
N GLY A 28 -6.80 44.37 -43.80
CA GLY A 28 -7.57 43.19 -44.18
C GLY A 28 -7.14 41.97 -43.32
N SER A 29 -7.85 41.72 -42.20
CA SER A 29 -7.93 40.45 -41.41
C SER A 29 -6.70 40.04 -40.51
N PRO A 30 -6.78 39.00 -39.65
CA PRO A 30 -6.97 39.13 -38.20
C PRO A 30 -6.01 38.28 -37.34
N ASP A 31 -5.12 38.88 -36.54
CA ASP A 31 -4.18 38.09 -35.75
C ASP A 31 -4.76 37.68 -34.37
N GLY A 32 -5.37 36.49 -34.36
CA GLY A 32 -5.66 35.75 -33.14
C GLY A 32 -4.38 35.19 -32.53
N HIS A 33 -4.27 35.25 -31.20
CA HIS A 33 -3.14 34.68 -30.44
C HIS A 33 -2.86 33.23 -30.91
N PRO A 34 -1.59 32.84 -31.17
CA PRO A 34 -1.24 31.50 -31.68
C PRO A 34 -1.61 30.34 -30.74
N LEU A 35 -1.93 30.63 -29.47
CA LEU A 35 -2.46 29.66 -28.49
C LEU A 35 -3.99 29.53 -28.50
N SER A 36 -4.68 30.34 -29.29
CA SER A 36 -6.15 30.37 -29.43
C SER A 36 -6.64 29.68 -30.71
N THR A 37 -5.75 29.18 -31.57
CA THR A 37 -6.11 28.44 -32.77
C THR A 37 -6.72 27.09 -32.37
N LYS A 38 -7.96 26.84 -32.84
CA LYS A 38 -8.60 25.54 -32.65
C LYS A 38 -7.79 24.49 -33.43
N PRO A 39 -7.35 23.39 -32.79
CA PRO A 39 -6.62 22.37 -33.51
C PRO A 39 -7.45 21.77 -34.65
N TYR A 40 -6.82 21.53 -35.80
CA TYR A 40 -7.47 20.81 -36.90
C TYR A 40 -7.58 19.30 -36.59
N ASP A 41 -8.46 18.58 -37.27
CA ASP A 41 -8.53 17.12 -37.16
C ASP A 41 -7.34 16.48 -37.90
N ALA A 42 -6.39 15.92 -37.15
CA ALA A 42 -5.20 15.27 -37.69
C ALA A 42 -5.47 13.84 -38.18
N GLY A 43 -6.73 13.50 -38.43
CA GLY A 43 -7.20 12.16 -38.70
C GLY A 43 -6.57 11.42 -39.87
N ASP A 44 -6.33 12.13 -40.97
CA ASP A 44 -5.72 11.55 -42.17
C ASP A 44 -4.20 11.41 -42.03
N GLN A 45 -3.61 12.17 -41.11
CA GLN A 45 -2.17 12.21 -40.83
C GLN A 45 -1.75 11.18 -39.79
N VAL A 46 -2.61 10.82 -38.83
CA VAL A 46 -2.27 9.88 -37.75
C VAL A 46 -2.62 8.44 -38.14
N SER A 47 -1.65 7.55 -38.00
CA SER A 47 -1.82 6.10 -38.09
C SER A 47 -1.51 5.45 -36.74
N PHE A 48 -2.13 4.32 -36.45
CA PHE A 48 -1.81 3.53 -35.26
C PHE A 48 -1.96 2.05 -35.55
N ASN A 49 -1.28 1.21 -34.77
CA ASN A 49 -1.28 -0.25 -34.94
C ASN A 49 -2.46 -0.97 -34.25
N GLY A 50 -3.47 -0.22 -33.82
CA GLY A 50 -4.65 -0.79 -33.19
C GLY A 50 -5.58 -1.49 -34.19
N PRO A 51 -6.47 -2.34 -33.68
CA PRO A 51 -7.37 -3.14 -34.50
C PRO A 51 -8.37 -2.26 -35.27
N SER A 52 -8.86 -2.79 -36.39
CA SER A 52 -10.03 -2.23 -37.09
C SER A 52 -11.27 -2.24 -36.19
N LYS A 53 -12.33 -1.48 -36.53
CA LYS A 53 -13.53 -1.22 -35.71
C LYS A 53 -14.28 -2.45 -35.12
N LYS A 54 -13.86 -3.70 -35.38
CA LYS A 54 -14.48 -4.94 -34.86
C LYS A 54 -13.55 -5.88 -34.11
N GLU A 55 -12.23 -5.64 -34.10
CA GLU A 55 -11.27 -6.51 -33.44
C GLU A 55 -10.79 -5.87 -32.12
N LYS A 56 -10.36 -6.71 -31.17
CA LYS A 56 -9.78 -6.26 -29.91
C LYS A 56 -8.25 -6.31 -30.00
N ALA A 57 -7.60 -5.31 -29.43
CA ALA A 57 -6.15 -5.22 -29.41
C ALA A 57 -5.58 -6.34 -28.54
N ASP A 58 -4.45 -6.89 -28.98
CA ASP A 58 -3.67 -7.82 -28.18
C ASP A 58 -2.93 -7.02 -27.09
N PRO A 59 -3.23 -7.24 -25.79
CA PRO A 59 -2.61 -6.47 -24.71
C PRO A 59 -1.11 -6.72 -24.56
N ASP A 60 -0.60 -7.82 -25.14
CA ASP A 60 0.83 -8.15 -25.17
C ASP A 60 1.60 -7.36 -26.24
N LYS A 61 0.91 -6.70 -27.17
CA LYS A 61 1.52 -5.86 -28.19
C LYS A 61 1.57 -4.39 -27.73
N PRO A 62 2.68 -3.69 -27.98
CA PRO A 62 2.78 -2.27 -27.68
C PRO A 62 1.78 -1.48 -28.55
N LEU A 63 1.28 -0.36 -28.03
CA LEU A 63 0.59 0.63 -28.83
C LEU A 63 1.64 1.46 -29.57
N GLU A 64 1.51 1.57 -30.89
CA GLU A 64 2.34 2.41 -31.74
C GLU A 64 1.45 3.40 -32.49
N VAL A 65 1.84 4.67 -32.44
CA VAL A 65 1.21 5.78 -33.16
C VAL A 65 2.27 6.42 -34.05
N THR A 66 1.95 6.67 -35.31
CA THR A 66 2.82 7.34 -36.26
C THR A 66 2.09 8.46 -36.98
N VAL A 67 2.84 9.45 -37.45
CA VAL A 67 2.33 10.47 -38.35
C VAL A 67 2.78 10.16 -39.79
N LYS A 68 1.89 10.37 -40.75
CA LYS A 68 2.12 10.23 -42.19
C LYS A 68 2.58 11.56 -42.76
N GLY A 69 3.45 11.50 -43.77
CA GLY A 69 3.99 12.68 -44.45
C GLY A 69 5.25 13.25 -43.78
N ASP A 70 5.97 14.05 -44.55
CA ASP A 70 7.30 14.52 -44.18
C ASP A 70 7.27 15.75 -43.27
N ASP A 71 6.22 16.57 -43.36
CA ASP A 71 6.17 17.87 -42.67
C ASP A 71 5.40 17.86 -41.34
N GLY A 72 4.67 16.79 -41.01
CA GLY A 72 3.93 16.66 -39.75
C GLY A 72 4.71 15.96 -38.64
N ARG A 73 4.53 16.35 -37.38
CA ARG A 73 5.08 15.65 -36.21
C ARG A 73 4.06 15.46 -35.10
N ILE A 74 4.23 14.43 -34.30
CA ILE A 74 3.54 14.22 -33.02
C ILE A 74 4.24 15.10 -31.98
N THR A 75 3.46 15.84 -31.19
CA THR A 75 3.96 16.68 -30.10
C THR A 75 3.65 16.11 -28.73
N ASP A 76 2.55 15.36 -28.60
CA ASP A 76 2.17 14.68 -27.36
C ASP A 76 1.23 13.49 -27.63
N VAL A 77 1.31 12.47 -26.77
CA VAL A 77 0.37 11.36 -26.76
C VAL A 77 -0.08 11.06 -25.34
N SER A 78 -1.38 11.17 -25.10
CA SER A 78 -2.01 10.79 -23.84
C SER A 78 -2.92 9.60 -24.07
N ALA A 79 -2.50 8.42 -23.58
CA ALA A 79 -3.28 7.19 -23.63
C ALA A 79 -3.77 6.83 -22.22
N VAL A 80 -5.09 6.72 -22.05
CA VAL A 80 -5.75 6.46 -20.75
C VAL A 80 -6.74 5.32 -20.89
N ASP A 81 -6.70 4.36 -19.97
CA ASP A 81 -7.68 3.27 -19.92
C ASP A 81 -9.00 3.68 -19.22
N THR A 82 -10.04 2.85 -19.30
CA THR A 82 -11.32 3.14 -18.64
C THR A 82 -11.23 3.16 -17.10
N GLY A 83 -10.16 2.62 -16.52
CA GLY A 83 -9.85 2.71 -15.09
C GLY A 83 -9.09 4.00 -14.70
N GLY A 84 -8.81 4.89 -15.65
CA GLY A 84 -8.09 6.14 -15.44
C GLY A 84 -6.57 5.99 -15.33
N ARG A 85 -6.00 4.84 -15.71
CA ARG A 85 -4.55 4.65 -15.74
C ARG A 85 -3.96 5.17 -17.04
N HIS A 86 -2.92 5.98 -16.91
CA HIS A 86 -2.12 6.43 -18.04
C HIS A 86 -1.17 5.32 -18.50
N LEU A 87 -1.12 5.08 -19.81
CA LEU A 87 -0.16 4.20 -20.45
C LEU A 87 1.14 4.96 -20.70
N ALA A 88 2.23 4.49 -20.12
CA ALA A 88 3.55 5.04 -20.38
C ALA A 88 4.01 4.76 -21.81
N GLY A 89 4.69 5.73 -22.42
CA GLY A 89 5.31 5.58 -23.72
C GLY A 89 6.32 6.66 -24.01
N GLU A 90 7.03 6.48 -25.11
CA GLU A 90 8.13 7.33 -25.55
C GLU A 90 7.84 7.86 -26.96
N LEU A 91 8.15 9.13 -27.17
CA LEU A 91 8.11 9.79 -28.46
C LEU A 91 9.52 9.79 -29.07
N SER A 92 9.64 9.43 -30.34
CA SER A 92 10.90 9.50 -31.08
C SER A 92 11.37 10.95 -31.23
N ALA A 93 12.69 11.15 -31.31
CA ALA A 93 13.28 12.50 -31.36
C ALA A 93 12.81 13.33 -32.56
N ASP A 94 12.48 12.67 -33.68
CA ASP A 94 11.92 13.30 -34.88
C ASP A 94 10.40 13.56 -34.78
N GLY A 95 9.76 13.17 -33.68
CA GLY A 95 8.32 13.27 -33.47
C GLY A 95 7.49 12.40 -34.42
N LYS A 96 8.08 11.45 -35.15
CA LYS A 96 7.37 10.66 -36.16
C LYS A 96 6.66 9.43 -35.59
N ARG A 97 7.11 8.93 -34.44
CA ARG A 97 6.58 7.71 -33.81
C ARG A 97 6.50 7.87 -32.29
N TRP A 98 5.36 7.51 -31.73
CA TRP A 98 5.20 7.24 -30.30
C TRP A 98 4.96 5.75 -30.08
N ARG A 99 5.56 5.19 -29.03
CA ARG A 99 5.43 3.77 -28.67
C ARG A 99 5.24 3.59 -27.18
N SER A 100 4.31 2.73 -26.78
CA SER A 100 4.16 2.38 -25.37
C SER A 100 5.38 1.62 -24.85
N THR A 101 5.80 1.98 -23.64
CA THR A 101 6.91 1.33 -22.91
C THR A 101 6.42 0.33 -21.87
N ALA A 102 5.12 0.32 -21.60
CA ALA A 102 4.44 -0.69 -20.81
C ALA A 102 3.47 -1.52 -21.68
N PRO A 103 3.19 -2.79 -21.28
CA PRO A 103 2.09 -3.56 -21.85
C PRO A 103 0.75 -2.84 -21.66
N LEU A 104 -0.19 -3.09 -22.56
CA LEU A 104 -1.56 -2.59 -22.40
C LEU A 104 -2.25 -3.38 -21.29
N ALA A 105 -3.18 -2.72 -20.60
CA ALA A 105 -4.08 -3.41 -19.71
C ALA A 105 -5.05 -4.28 -20.53
N ALA A 106 -5.27 -5.52 -20.11
CA ALA A 106 -6.19 -6.46 -20.74
C ALA A 106 -7.65 -6.21 -20.32
N GLY A 107 -8.60 -6.52 -21.20
CA GLY A 107 -10.03 -6.44 -20.94
C GLY A 107 -10.57 -5.04 -20.64
N THR A 108 -9.91 -3.99 -21.12
CA THR A 108 -10.31 -2.58 -20.90
C THR A 108 -10.31 -1.80 -22.21
N GLY A 109 -11.01 -0.66 -22.21
CA GLY A 109 -10.99 0.29 -23.31
C GLY A 109 -9.91 1.35 -23.09
N TYR A 110 -9.34 1.86 -24.18
CA TYR A 110 -8.41 2.98 -24.17
C TYR A 110 -8.99 4.16 -24.93
N THR A 111 -8.72 5.36 -24.42
CA THR A 111 -8.84 6.62 -25.18
C THR A 111 -7.44 7.21 -25.34
N VAL A 112 -7.04 7.43 -26.58
CA VAL A 112 -5.72 7.96 -26.93
C VAL A 112 -5.92 9.30 -27.63
N ARG A 113 -5.39 10.36 -27.02
CA ARG A 113 -5.32 11.69 -27.61
C ARG A 113 -3.92 11.90 -28.16
N VAL A 114 -3.84 12.13 -29.46
CA VAL A 114 -2.61 12.40 -30.20
C VAL A 114 -2.63 13.87 -30.60
N SER A 115 -1.69 14.64 -30.08
CA SER A 115 -1.47 16.03 -30.47
C SER A 115 -0.38 16.07 -31.54
N THR A 116 -0.60 16.84 -32.61
CA THR A 116 0.32 16.96 -33.73
C THR A 116 0.56 18.42 -34.09
N GLU A 117 1.53 18.63 -34.97
CA GLU A 117 1.84 19.92 -35.57
C GLU A 117 2.21 19.68 -37.04
N ASN A 118 1.70 20.50 -37.95
CA ASN A 118 2.05 20.41 -39.39
C ASN A 118 3.31 21.25 -39.72
N GLY A 119 3.72 21.26 -40.99
CA GLY A 119 4.90 22.01 -41.45
C GLY A 119 4.82 23.53 -41.23
N ASP A 120 3.61 24.07 -41.11
CA ASP A 120 3.35 25.49 -40.85
C ASP A 120 3.25 25.82 -39.35
N GLY A 121 3.45 24.84 -38.46
CA GLY A 121 3.32 25.02 -37.02
C GLY A 121 1.88 25.02 -36.49
N ALA A 122 0.89 24.70 -37.33
CA ALA A 122 -0.51 24.67 -36.91
C ALA A 122 -0.77 23.42 -36.04
N PRO A 123 -1.44 23.57 -34.88
CA PRO A 123 -1.73 22.45 -34.00
C PRO A 123 -2.83 21.56 -34.59
N GLY A 124 -2.63 20.25 -34.53
CA GLY A 124 -3.61 19.22 -34.89
C GLY A 124 -3.93 18.32 -33.70
N VAL A 125 -5.10 17.68 -33.72
CA VAL A 125 -5.47 16.68 -32.73
C VAL A 125 -6.19 15.51 -33.38
N ARG A 126 -5.92 14.31 -32.89
CA ARG A 126 -6.69 13.11 -33.20
C ARG A 126 -7.00 12.34 -31.93
N THR A 127 -8.24 11.91 -31.78
CA THR A 127 -8.63 10.98 -30.71
C THR A 127 -8.90 9.60 -31.30
N LEU A 128 -8.37 8.57 -30.65
CA LEU A 128 -8.52 7.17 -31.00
C LEU A 128 -9.14 6.44 -29.81
N SER A 129 -9.97 5.44 -30.09
CA SER A 129 -10.52 4.56 -29.06
C SER A 129 -10.47 3.12 -29.54
N PHE A 130 -10.08 2.20 -28.66
CA PHE A 130 -10.03 0.77 -28.93
C PHE A 130 -10.17 -0.03 -27.63
N ASP A 131 -10.62 -1.27 -27.75
CA ASP A 131 -10.69 -2.22 -26.63
C ASP A 131 -9.57 -3.25 -26.72
N THR A 132 -9.07 -3.71 -25.57
CA THR A 132 -8.13 -4.84 -25.49
C THR A 132 -8.87 -6.15 -25.23
N SER A 133 -8.29 -7.25 -25.70
CA SER A 133 -8.82 -8.59 -25.46
C SER A 133 -8.73 -8.98 -23.98
N SER A 134 -9.63 -9.86 -23.54
CA SER A 134 -9.69 -10.31 -22.15
C SER A 134 -8.51 -11.23 -21.80
N PRO A 135 -8.00 -11.18 -20.56
CA PRO A 135 -6.91 -12.05 -20.14
C PRO A 135 -7.35 -13.52 -20.05
N LYS A 136 -6.41 -14.44 -20.31
CA LYS A 136 -6.66 -15.89 -20.21
C LYS A 136 -6.60 -16.42 -18.78
N LYS A 137 -5.74 -15.86 -17.93
CA LYS A 137 -5.60 -16.23 -16.51
C LYS A 137 -5.56 -14.99 -15.63
N LEU A 138 -6.15 -15.13 -14.45
CA LEU A 138 -6.31 -14.05 -13.50
C LEU A 138 -5.60 -14.36 -12.17
N LEU A 139 -4.84 -13.38 -11.68
CA LEU A 139 -4.30 -13.33 -10.32
C LEU A 139 -5.28 -12.57 -9.45
N LYS A 140 -5.92 -13.26 -8.50
CA LYS A 140 -6.77 -12.64 -7.49
C LYS A 140 -5.93 -12.24 -6.29
N VAL A 141 -6.32 -11.14 -5.65
CA VAL A 141 -5.77 -10.67 -4.39
C VAL A 141 -6.90 -10.65 -3.36
N ALA A 142 -6.71 -11.34 -2.24
CA ALA A 142 -7.58 -11.24 -1.07
C ALA A 142 -6.86 -10.40 -0.01
N PHE A 143 -7.44 -9.25 0.34
CA PHE A 143 -6.91 -8.43 1.42
C PHE A 143 -7.44 -8.91 2.77
N GLY A 144 -6.57 -8.87 3.77
CA GLY A 144 -6.90 -9.11 5.17
C GLY A 144 -6.38 -7.97 6.08
N PRO A 145 -6.87 -7.89 7.32
CA PRO A 145 -7.99 -8.68 7.87
C PRO A 145 -9.34 -8.25 7.24
N GLU A 146 -10.46 -8.77 7.77
CA GLU A 146 -11.78 -8.29 7.37
C GLU A 146 -11.99 -6.81 7.73
N ALA A 147 -12.98 -6.17 7.13
CA ALA A 147 -13.31 -4.79 7.45
C ALA A 147 -13.75 -4.68 8.92
N GLY A 148 -13.10 -3.81 9.70
CA GLY A 148 -13.36 -3.70 11.13
C GLY A 148 -12.46 -2.70 11.84
N THR A 149 -12.58 -2.66 13.16
CA THR A 149 -11.71 -1.86 14.03
C THR A 149 -10.75 -2.78 14.76
N TYR A 150 -9.46 -2.53 14.59
CA TYR A 150 -8.38 -3.34 15.16
C TYR A 150 -7.49 -2.51 16.08
N GLY A 151 -6.59 -3.18 16.79
CA GLY A 151 -5.50 -2.51 17.48
C GLY A 151 -4.44 -1.97 16.53
N VAL A 152 -3.56 -1.13 17.07
CA VAL A 152 -2.54 -0.41 16.30
C VAL A 152 -1.44 -1.30 15.72
N GLY A 153 -1.36 -2.55 16.17
CA GLY A 153 -0.40 -3.55 15.71
C GLY A 153 -0.83 -4.34 14.48
N GLN A 154 -2.08 -4.21 14.03
CA GLN A 154 -2.64 -5.05 12.97
C GLN A 154 -1.90 -4.86 11.62
N PRO A 155 -1.19 -5.86 11.09
CA PRO A 155 -0.69 -5.79 9.73
C PRO A 155 -1.85 -5.94 8.73
N ILE A 156 -1.69 -5.32 7.56
CA ILE A 156 -2.53 -5.61 6.40
C ILE A 156 -1.92 -6.80 5.67
N THR A 157 -2.75 -7.75 5.25
CA THR A 157 -2.27 -8.87 4.43
C THR A 157 -2.83 -8.79 3.01
N ALA A 158 -2.09 -9.33 2.06
CA ALA A 158 -2.54 -9.56 0.69
C ALA A 158 -2.15 -10.99 0.31
N GLU A 159 -3.16 -11.85 0.13
CA GLU A 159 -2.98 -13.23 -0.30
C GLU A 159 -3.31 -13.36 -1.80
N LEU A 160 -2.36 -13.92 -2.54
CA LEU A 160 -2.42 -14.12 -3.98
C LEU A 160 -2.95 -15.52 -4.30
N SER A 161 -3.82 -15.62 -5.31
CA SER A 161 -4.36 -16.91 -5.75
C SER A 161 -3.33 -17.82 -6.45
N ALA A 162 -2.15 -17.32 -6.78
CA ALA A 162 -1.07 -18.06 -7.43
C ALA A 162 0.30 -17.55 -6.95
N PRO A 163 1.34 -18.41 -6.88
CA PRO A 163 2.67 -18.00 -6.46
C PRO A 163 3.33 -17.08 -7.50
N ILE A 164 4.05 -16.08 -7.03
CA ILE A 164 4.84 -15.15 -7.83
C ILE A 164 6.30 -15.20 -7.35
N THR A 165 7.15 -15.88 -8.12
CA THR A 165 8.57 -16.06 -7.79
C THR A 165 9.49 -15.06 -8.49
N ASP A 166 9.09 -14.56 -9.66
CA ASP A 166 9.88 -13.60 -10.44
C ASP A 166 9.90 -12.21 -9.80
N LYS A 167 11.10 -11.61 -9.69
CA LYS A 167 11.29 -10.32 -9.00
C LYS A 167 10.55 -9.17 -9.70
N ALA A 168 10.51 -9.15 -11.04
CA ALA A 168 9.82 -8.09 -11.79
C ALA A 168 8.29 -8.23 -11.67
N ALA A 169 7.78 -9.45 -11.67
CA ALA A 169 6.37 -9.76 -11.40
C ALA A 169 5.98 -9.35 -9.97
N ARG A 170 6.82 -9.67 -8.97
CA ARG A 170 6.62 -9.21 -7.59
C ARG A 170 6.59 -7.69 -7.49
N ALA A 171 7.54 -6.98 -8.12
CA ALA A 171 7.54 -5.52 -8.16
C ALA A 171 6.28 -4.95 -8.83
N THR A 172 5.76 -5.61 -9.87
CA THR A 172 4.51 -5.22 -10.54
C THR A 172 3.30 -5.38 -9.62
N VAL A 173 3.19 -6.51 -8.92
CA VAL A 173 2.16 -6.75 -7.90
C VAL A 173 2.22 -5.68 -6.83
N GLU A 174 3.37 -5.56 -6.17
CA GLU A 174 3.56 -4.66 -5.04
C GLU A 174 3.28 -3.19 -5.39
N ARG A 175 3.74 -2.73 -6.56
CA ARG A 175 3.48 -1.36 -7.02
C ARG A 175 1.99 -1.07 -7.21
N ALA A 176 1.21 -2.07 -7.58
CA ALA A 176 -0.21 -1.93 -7.82
C ALA A 176 -1.06 -2.02 -6.53
N LEU A 177 -0.53 -2.61 -5.45
CA LEU A 177 -1.18 -2.62 -4.14
C LEU A 177 -0.95 -1.27 -3.43
N LYS A 178 -2.02 -0.58 -3.08
CA LYS A 178 -1.98 0.74 -2.44
C LYS A 178 -2.60 0.70 -1.07
N VAL A 179 -1.85 1.21 -0.09
CA VAL A 179 -2.32 1.45 1.28
C VAL A 179 -2.24 2.95 1.55
N ARG A 180 -3.29 3.51 2.14
CA ARG A 180 -3.36 4.89 2.60
C ARG A 180 -3.93 4.91 4.00
N SER A 181 -3.50 5.86 4.82
CA SER A 181 -4.09 6.06 6.14
C SER A 181 -4.35 7.54 6.41
N THR A 182 -5.25 7.80 7.34
CA THR A 182 -5.47 9.11 7.96
C THR A 182 -5.46 8.90 9.48
N PRO A 183 -4.50 9.47 10.23
CA PRO A 183 -3.34 10.24 9.77
C PRO A 183 -2.42 9.46 8.82
N ALA A 184 -1.76 10.18 7.91
CA ALA A 184 -0.88 9.57 6.92
C ALA A 184 0.40 9.02 7.56
N VAL A 185 0.72 7.76 7.30
CA VAL A 185 1.97 7.13 7.69
C VAL A 185 2.62 6.43 6.51
N THR A 186 3.95 6.34 6.55
CA THR A 186 4.73 5.62 5.55
C THR A 186 4.94 4.18 5.99
N GLY A 187 4.52 3.25 5.14
CA GLY A 187 4.76 1.81 5.29
C GLY A 187 5.19 1.17 3.98
N THR A 188 5.55 -0.11 4.06
CA THR A 188 5.94 -0.91 2.90
C THR A 188 5.40 -2.33 3.01
N TRP A 189 5.17 -2.95 1.85
CA TRP A 189 4.90 -4.37 1.76
C TRP A 189 6.17 -5.19 2.01
N TYR A 190 5.99 -6.39 2.53
CA TYR A 190 6.97 -7.43 2.73
C TYR A 190 6.42 -8.71 2.11
N TRP A 191 7.18 -9.36 1.22
CA TRP A 191 6.84 -10.69 0.70
C TRP A 191 7.20 -11.77 1.72
N VAL A 192 6.19 -12.29 2.43
CA VAL A 192 6.35 -13.34 3.44
C VAL A 192 6.67 -14.68 2.77
N ASP A 193 6.00 -14.95 1.66
CA ASP A 193 6.27 -16.08 0.77
C ASP A 193 5.86 -15.72 -0.67
N ASP A 194 5.82 -16.70 -1.58
CA ASP A 194 5.45 -16.47 -2.99
C ASP A 194 3.99 -16.02 -3.21
N LYS A 195 3.13 -16.14 -2.19
CA LYS A 195 1.69 -15.85 -2.26
C LYS A 195 1.23 -14.82 -1.25
N LYS A 196 1.96 -14.59 -0.16
CA LYS A 196 1.52 -13.74 0.95
C LYS A 196 2.42 -12.53 1.08
N LEU A 197 1.79 -11.36 1.12
CA LEU A 197 2.43 -10.11 1.48
C LEU A 197 1.80 -9.57 2.75
N HIS A 198 2.63 -9.00 3.62
CA HIS A 198 2.19 -8.21 4.76
C HIS A 198 2.59 -6.75 4.55
N TYR A 199 1.79 -5.80 5.02
CA TYR A 199 2.11 -4.38 5.02
C TYR A 199 1.96 -3.82 6.43
N ARG A 200 2.97 -3.06 6.84
CA ARG A 200 2.91 -2.23 8.04
C ARG A 200 3.66 -0.91 7.87
N PRO A 201 3.30 0.12 8.64
CA PRO A 201 4.12 1.31 8.81
C PRO A 201 5.40 1.01 9.60
N LYS A 202 6.32 1.98 9.60
CA LYS A 202 7.57 1.89 10.36
C LYS A 202 7.31 1.69 11.85
N GLU A 203 6.48 2.56 12.41
CA GLU A 203 5.93 2.46 13.76
C GLU A 203 4.52 1.84 13.71
N TYR A 204 3.91 1.54 14.85
CA TYR A 204 2.51 1.12 14.90
C TYR A 204 1.58 2.11 14.20
N TRP A 205 0.43 1.64 13.74
CA TRP A 205 -0.59 2.52 13.19
C TRP A 205 -0.98 3.62 14.21
N PRO A 206 -1.32 4.84 13.75
CA PRO A 206 -1.86 5.83 14.66
C PRO A 206 -3.14 5.30 15.32
N ALA A 207 -3.42 5.69 16.56
CA ALA A 207 -4.71 5.41 17.19
C ALA A 207 -5.83 6.15 16.45
N ASN A 208 -7.02 5.58 16.43
CA ASN A 208 -8.21 6.17 15.77
C ASN A 208 -7.98 6.53 14.29
N ALA A 209 -7.13 5.76 13.60
CA ALA A 209 -6.82 5.95 12.20
C ALA A 209 -7.86 5.28 11.30
N THR A 210 -8.04 5.82 10.10
CA THR A 210 -8.70 5.13 9.00
C THR A 210 -7.65 4.63 8.02
N ILE A 211 -7.72 3.37 7.61
CA ILE A 211 -6.79 2.74 6.67
C ILE A 211 -7.58 2.23 5.46
N GLU A 212 -7.14 2.58 4.27
CA GLU A 212 -7.75 2.18 3.00
C GLU A 212 -6.74 1.42 2.15
N VAL A 213 -7.14 0.24 1.69
CA VAL A 213 -6.33 -0.68 0.90
C VAL A 213 -7.06 -0.98 -0.40
N ARG A 214 -6.34 -0.86 -1.51
CA ARG A 214 -6.89 -1.17 -2.85
C ARG A 214 -5.84 -1.80 -3.75
N SER A 215 -6.30 -2.52 -4.75
CA SER A 215 -5.46 -3.07 -5.81
C SER A 215 -5.75 -2.38 -7.13
N ASN A 216 -4.72 -1.92 -7.82
CA ASN A 216 -4.80 -1.41 -9.19
C ASN A 216 -4.40 -2.46 -10.23
N LEU A 217 -4.42 -3.74 -9.85
CA LEU A 217 -3.94 -4.85 -10.68
C LEU A 217 -4.87 -5.25 -11.82
N ALA A 218 -6.15 -4.87 -11.79
CA ALA A 218 -7.13 -5.27 -12.79
C ALA A 218 -6.63 -5.02 -14.23
N GLY A 219 -6.45 -6.09 -15.00
CA GLY A 219 -5.94 -6.02 -16.38
C GLY A 219 -4.44 -5.79 -16.52
N ILE A 220 -3.68 -5.57 -15.45
CA ILE A 220 -2.22 -5.40 -15.50
C ILE A 220 -1.55 -6.76 -15.69
N LYS A 221 -0.65 -6.83 -16.67
CA LYS A 221 0.17 -8.02 -16.90
C LYS A 221 1.14 -8.23 -15.73
N VAL A 222 1.05 -9.38 -15.08
CA VAL A 222 1.96 -9.78 -13.98
C VAL A 222 3.03 -10.74 -14.51
N THR A 223 2.65 -11.70 -15.34
CA THR A 223 3.57 -12.59 -16.10
C THR A 223 3.03 -12.82 -17.52
N ASN A 224 3.72 -13.60 -18.35
CA ASN A 224 3.37 -13.82 -19.76
C ASN A 224 1.93 -14.26 -20.05
N ALA A 225 1.22 -14.85 -19.08
CA ALA A 225 -0.19 -15.23 -19.26
C ALA A 225 -1.10 -14.84 -18.09
N LEU A 226 -0.53 -14.26 -17.03
CA LEU A 226 -1.24 -13.97 -15.79
C LEU A 226 -1.43 -12.47 -15.65
N TYR A 227 -2.70 -12.08 -15.54
CA TYR A 227 -3.10 -10.69 -15.39
C TYR A 227 -3.79 -10.50 -14.07
N GLY A 228 -3.67 -9.32 -13.47
CA GLY A 228 -4.37 -9.03 -12.25
C GLY A 228 -5.90 -8.99 -12.43
N ALA A 229 -6.62 -9.54 -11.46
CA ALA A 229 -8.05 -9.36 -11.33
C ALA A 229 -8.38 -8.06 -10.58
N GLU A 230 -9.63 -7.63 -10.68
CA GLU A 230 -10.20 -6.70 -9.71
C GLU A 230 -10.18 -7.34 -8.31
N ALA A 231 -9.91 -6.52 -7.29
CA ALA A 231 -9.92 -6.95 -5.90
C ALA A 231 -10.89 -6.06 -5.11
N LYS A 232 -11.64 -6.66 -4.20
CA LYS A 232 -12.51 -5.93 -3.27
C LYS A 232 -11.61 -5.00 -2.42
N PRO A 233 -11.85 -3.67 -2.38
CA PRO A 233 -11.10 -2.78 -1.52
C PRO A 233 -11.38 -3.12 -0.05
N LEU A 234 -10.41 -2.84 0.81
CA LEU A 234 -10.51 -3.04 2.26
C LEU A 234 -10.40 -1.69 2.96
N LYS A 235 -11.28 -1.46 3.94
CA LYS A 235 -11.23 -0.31 4.82
C LYS A 235 -11.23 -0.78 6.26
N LEU A 236 -10.24 -0.34 7.02
CA LEU A 236 -10.09 -0.62 8.44
C LEU A 236 -10.10 0.66 9.25
N ALA A 237 -10.37 0.53 10.54
CA ALA A 237 -10.06 1.54 11.54
C ALA A 237 -9.13 0.96 12.61
N THR A 238 -8.40 1.82 13.30
CA THR A 238 -7.72 1.46 14.54
C THR A 238 -8.45 2.08 15.74
N GLY A 239 -8.45 1.40 16.88
CA GLY A 239 -8.94 1.96 18.14
C GLY A 239 -7.85 2.73 18.89
N ASP A 240 -8.05 2.88 20.20
CA ASP A 240 -6.99 3.27 21.13
C ASP A 240 -5.79 2.34 21.03
N ARG A 241 -4.58 2.89 21.25
CA ARG A 241 -3.35 2.10 21.34
C ARG A 241 -3.33 1.35 22.66
N ILE A 242 -3.58 0.05 22.62
CA ILE A 242 -3.41 -0.85 23.77
C ILE A 242 -2.13 -1.66 23.58
N GLU A 243 -1.28 -1.64 24.61
CA GLU A 243 -0.08 -2.46 24.70
C GLU A 243 -0.03 -3.15 26.05
N ALA A 244 0.13 -4.46 26.05
CA ALA A 244 0.36 -5.25 27.25
C ALA A 244 1.81 -5.73 27.27
N VAL A 245 2.58 -5.32 28.28
CA VAL A 245 3.97 -5.72 28.45
C VAL A 245 4.05 -6.75 29.57
N THR A 246 4.34 -8.00 29.21
CA THR A 246 4.62 -9.09 30.14
C THR A 246 6.10 -9.14 30.42
N ASP A 247 6.48 -8.91 31.68
CA ASP A 247 7.82 -9.16 32.19
C ASP A 247 7.83 -10.54 32.86
N ALA A 248 8.42 -11.52 32.18
CA ALA A 248 8.43 -12.91 32.63
C ALA A 248 9.36 -13.14 33.82
N ALA A 249 10.39 -12.30 34.00
CA ALA A 249 11.32 -12.38 35.13
C ALA A 249 10.72 -11.75 36.39
N ASN A 250 9.98 -10.65 36.22
CA ASN A 250 9.29 -9.98 37.33
C ASN A 250 7.86 -10.48 37.56
N HIS A 251 7.39 -11.46 36.78
CA HIS A 251 6.06 -12.07 36.90
C HIS A 251 4.89 -11.08 36.86
N THR A 252 5.01 -10.02 36.04
CA THR A 252 4.00 -8.96 35.92
C THR A 252 3.60 -8.72 34.48
N LEU A 253 2.35 -8.31 34.28
CA LEU A 253 1.84 -7.79 33.01
C LEU A 253 1.32 -6.38 33.24
N THR A 254 1.93 -5.39 32.60
CA THR A 254 1.48 -3.99 32.67
C THR A 254 0.75 -3.62 31.38
N VAL A 255 -0.48 -3.11 31.51
CA VAL A 255 -1.30 -2.68 30.36
C VAL A 255 -1.28 -1.16 30.25
N TYR A 256 -0.99 -0.70 29.04
CA TYR A 256 -0.95 0.69 28.66
C TYR A 256 -2.11 1.01 27.71
N ARG A 257 -2.75 2.15 27.91
CA ARG A 257 -3.68 2.76 26.95
C ARG A 257 -3.13 4.12 26.54
N ASN A 258 -2.85 4.29 25.26
CA ASN A 258 -2.30 5.52 24.69
C ASN A 258 -1.02 6.00 25.42
N GLY A 259 -0.22 5.06 25.93
CA GLY A 259 1.02 5.32 26.66
C GLY A 259 0.88 5.45 28.18
N GLU A 260 -0.33 5.51 28.72
CA GLU A 260 -0.58 5.59 30.16
C GLU A 260 -0.87 4.21 30.76
N VAL A 261 -0.29 3.91 31.93
CA VAL A 261 -0.58 2.67 32.65
C VAL A 261 -2.02 2.69 33.14
N ILE A 262 -2.80 1.68 32.76
CA ILE A 262 -4.18 1.50 33.22
C ILE A 262 -4.34 0.33 34.17
N ASN A 263 -3.39 -0.62 34.18
CA ASN A 263 -3.39 -1.74 35.12
C ASN A 263 -2.00 -2.43 35.18
N THR A 264 -1.71 -3.08 36.31
CA THR A 264 -0.56 -3.98 36.49
C THR A 264 -1.05 -5.25 37.16
N ILE A 265 -0.87 -6.38 36.49
CA ILE A 265 -1.46 -7.67 36.83
C ILE A 265 -0.36 -8.66 37.22
N PRO A 266 -0.46 -9.36 38.36
CA PRO A 266 0.43 -10.47 38.66
C PRO A 266 0.11 -11.64 37.73
N VAL A 267 1.15 -12.20 37.10
CA VAL A 267 1.01 -13.29 36.12
C VAL A 267 1.97 -14.43 36.40
N THR A 268 1.68 -15.60 35.83
CA THR A 268 2.67 -16.66 35.61
C THR A 268 2.92 -16.78 34.11
N THR A 269 4.16 -17.07 33.70
CA THR A 269 4.48 -17.39 32.30
C THR A 269 5.02 -18.82 32.18
N GLY A 270 5.64 -19.16 31.04
CA GLY A 270 6.17 -20.49 30.74
C GLY A 270 7.33 -20.90 31.66
N LYS A 271 7.27 -22.11 32.23
CA LYS A 271 8.36 -22.70 33.04
C LYS A 271 9.57 -23.09 32.16
N PRO A 272 10.76 -23.35 32.73
CA PRO A 272 11.90 -23.86 31.97
C PRO A 272 11.54 -25.09 31.12
N GLY A 273 11.97 -25.09 29.85
CA GLY A 273 11.57 -26.07 28.84
C GLY A 273 10.28 -25.73 28.06
N PHE A 274 9.47 -24.80 28.58
CA PHE A 274 8.29 -24.24 27.95
C PHE A 274 8.24 -22.71 28.07
N SER A 275 9.40 -22.07 28.19
CA SER A 275 9.52 -20.64 28.43
C SER A 275 8.82 -19.84 27.33
N THR A 276 7.99 -18.87 27.72
CA THR A 276 7.17 -18.06 26.80
C THR A 276 8.05 -17.29 25.83
N ARG A 277 7.67 -17.19 24.55
CA ARG A 277 8.52 -16.48 23.58
C ARG A 277 8.63 -14.99 23.88
N ASN A 278 9.84 -14.44 23.77
CA ASN A 278 10.11 -13.01 23.87
C ASN A 278 9.61 -12.26 22.62
N GLY A 279 9.50 -10.94 22.72
CA GLY A 279 9.19 -10.08 21.59
C GLY A 279 7.71 -9.68 21.49
N VAL A 280 7.39 -9.01 20.38
CA VAL A 280 6.07 -8.43 20.09
C VAL A 280 5.19 -9.47 19.42
N LYS A 281 3.97 -9.61 19.95
CA LYS A 281 2.89 -10.44 19.41
C LYS A 281 1.68 -9.56 19.18
N VAL A 282 0.93 -9.82 18.12
CA VAL A 282 -0.34 -9.14 17.85
C VAL A 282 -1.47 -10.07 18.26
N VAL A 283 -2.46 -9.56 18.97
CA VAL A 283 -3.66 -10.32 19.33
C VAL A 283 -4.35 -10.82 18.07
N LEU A 284 -4.50 -12.15 17.98
CA LEU A 284 -5.04 -12.84 16.81
C LEU A 284 -6.54 -13.08 16.91
N ALA A 285 -7.01 -13.40 18.12
CA ALA A 285 -8.40 -13.76 18.38
C ALA A 285 -8.69 -13.65 19.87
N LYS A 286 -9.99 -13.57 20.18
CA LYS A 286 -10.51 -13.58 21.55
C LYS A 286 -11.60 -14.63 21.66
N GLU A 287 -11.43 -15.56 22.59
CA GLU A 287 -12.33 -16.69 22.81
C GLU A 287 -12.73 -16.72 24.29
N GLN A 288 -14.03 -16.58 24.58
CA GLN A 288 -14.52 -16.65 25.97
C GLN A 288 -14.24 -18.00 26.62
N PHE A 289 -14.20 -19.07 25.82
CA PHE A 289 -13.88 -20.42 26.24
C PHE A 289 -13.02 -21.12 25.20
N VAL A 290 -11.95 -21.76 25.64
CA VAL A 290 -11.08 -22.63 24.83
C VAL A 290 -10.77 -23.89 25.63
N ARG A 291 -10.96 -25.06 25.02
CA ARG A 291 -10.42 -26.31 25.55
C ARG A 291 -8.99 -26.49 25.05
N MET A 292 -8.02 -26.08 25.87
CA MET A 292 -6.60 -26.16 25.53
C MET A 292 -6.07 -27.57 25.79
N ARG A 293 -5.54 -28.22 24.75
CA ARG A 293 -5.00 -29.58 24.79
C ARG A 293 -3.55 -29.59 24.40
N GLY A 294 -2.67 -30.15 25.24
CA GLY A 294 -1.23 -30.22 24.96
C GLY A 294 -0.91 -30.96 23.67
N GLU A 295 -1.70 -31.96 23.30
CA GLU A 295 -1.51 -32.72 22.05
C GLU A 295 -1.65 -31.83 20.81
N SER A 296 -2.48 -30.78 20.87
CA SER A 296 -2.67 -29.85 19.74
C SER A 296 -1.42 -29.03 19.40
N ILE A 297 -0.47 -28.96 20.32
CA ILE A 297 0.80 -28.26 20.18
C ILE A 297 2.01 -29.21 20.29
N GLY A 298 1.79 -30.53 20.17
CA GLY A 298 2.84 -31.53 20.09
C GLY A 298 3.31 -32.10 21.44
N ILE A 299 2.64 -31.80 22.55
CA ILE A 299 2.93 -32.45 23.84
C ILE A 299 2.31 -33.84 23.84
N ALA A 300 3.13 -34.87 24.10
CA ALA A 300 2.67 -36.26 24.04
C ALA A 300 1.62 -36.57 25.12
N ALA A 301 0.54 -37.24 24.70
CA ALA A 301 -0.50 -37.72 25.60
C ALA A 301 0.09 -38.66 26.66
N GLY A 302 -0.32 -38.46 27.92
CA GLY A 302 0.16 -39.27 29.06
C GLY A 302 1.59 -38.95 29.52
N SER A 303 2.28 -37.99 28.90
CA SER A 303 3.52 -37.45 29.46
C SER A 303 3.26 -36.67 30.75
N SER A 304 4.31 -36.44 31.55
CA SER A 304 4.22 -35.58 32.74
C SER A 304 3.83 -34.13 32.43
N GLU A 305 3.88 -33.74 31.15
CA GLU A 305 3.58 -32.40 30.66
C GLU A 305 2.21 -32.32 29.97
N SER A 306 1.51 -33.44 29.82
CA SER A 306 0.19 -33.50 29.18
C SER A 306 -0.84 -32.68 29.97
N TYR A 307 -1.70 -31.95 29.26
CA TYR A 307 -2.79 -31.19 29.85
C TYR A 307 -4.01 -31.17 28.92
N ASP A 308 -5.20 -31.08 29.52
CA ASP A 308 -6.48 -30.86 28.87
C ASP A 308 -7.31 -29.94 29.78
N LEU A 309 -7.31 -28.65 29.45
CA LEU A 309 -7.79 -27.60 30.36
C LEU A 309 -8.99 -26.86 29.76
N PRO A 310 -10.09 -26.70 30.53
CA PRO A 310 -11.15 -25.74 30.20
C PRO A 310 -10.68 -24.33 30.59
N VAL A 311 -10.36 -23.50 29.61
CA VAL A 311 -9.80 -22.16 29.82
C VAL A 311 -10.82 -21.10 29.42
N TYR A 312 -10.99 -20.08 30.27
CA TYR A 312 -11.87 -18.94 30.02
C TYR A 312 -11.09 -17.66 29.77
N TRP A 313 -11.74 -16.70 29.12
CA TRP A 313 -11.20 -15.36 28.84
C TRP A 313 -9.86 -15.41 28.10
N ALA A 314 -9.79 -16.23 27.05
CA ALA A 314 -8.55 -16.53 26.34
C ALA A 314 -8.33 -15.54 25.19
N THR A 315 -7.21 -14.84 25.25
CA THR A 315 -6.73 -13.96 24.17
C THR A 315 -5.56 -14.64 23.46
N ARG A 316 -5.75 -15.04 22.21
CA ARG A 316 -4.74 -15.76 21.42
C ARG A 316 -3.69 -14.81 20.87
N VAL A 317 -2.41 -15.16 21.01
CA VAL A 317 -1.29 -14.33 20.51
C VAL A 317 -0.36 -15.06 19.54
N THR A 318 -0.40 -16.40 19.50
CA THR A 318 0.33 -17.20 18.49
C THR A 318 -0.52 -18.33 17.91
N TRP A 319 -0.16 -18.80 16.72
CA TRP A 319 -0.81 -19.99 16.15
C TRP A 319 -0.36 -21.29 16.84
N SER A 320 0.86 -21.33 17.39
CA SER A 320 1.42 -22.43 18.17
C SER A 320 0.84 -22.55 19.58
N GLY A 321 -0.13 -21.72 19.95
CA GLY A 321 -0.95 -21.94 21.15
C GLY A 321 -0.55 -21.16 22.39
N GLU A 322 0.15 -20.04 22.27
CA GLU A 322 0.31 -19.10 23.39
C GLU A 322 -0.91 -18.18 23.50
N TYR A 323 -1.43 -18.06 24.72
CA TYR A 323 -2.57 -17.21 25.07
C TYR A 323 -2.27 -16.38 26.32
N VAL A 324 -3.01 -15.29 26.49
CA VAL A 324 -3.21 -14.60 27.76
C VAL A 324 -4.59 -14.99 28.29
N HIS A 325 -4.70 -15.60 29.49
CA HIS A 325 -5.96 -16.21 29.92
C HIS A 325 -6.11 -16.41 31.44
N ALA A 326 -7.32 -16.81 31.86
CA ALA A 326 -7.62 -17.18 33.24
C ALA A 326 -6.93 -18.50 33.63
N ALA A 327 -6.20 -18.50 34.74
CA ALA A 327 -5.51 -19.66 35.30
C ALA A 327 -5.78 -19.79 36.82
N PRO A 328 -7.03 -20.08 37.23
CA PRO A 328 -7.40 -20.16 38.65
C PRO A 328 -6.61 -21.23 39.43
N TRP A 329 -6.08 -22.25 38.73
CA TRP A 329 -5.24 -23.30 39.31
C TRP A 329 -3.83 -22.83 39.68
N SER A 330 -3.39 -21.63 39.26
CA SER A 330 -2.02 -21.15 39.45
C SER A 330 -1.93 -19.83 40.23
N THR A 331 -2.99 -19.42 40.94
CA THR A 331 -3.05 -18.13 41.66
C THR A 331 -1.91 -17.95 42.67
N GLY A 332 -1.46 -19.03 43.33
CA GLY A 332 -0.31 -19.00 44.23
C GLY A 332 1.04 -18.72 43.55
N SER A 333 1.15 -18.95 42.23
CA SER A 333 2.37 -18.71 41.46
C SER A 333 2.37 -17.36 40.74
N GLN A 334 1.19 -16.77 40.49
CA GLN A 334 1.07 -15.49 39.79
C GLN A 334 1.78 -14.39 40.60
N GLY A 335 2.70 -13.66 39.95
CA GLY A 335 3.55 -12.68 40.61
C GLY A 335 4.80 -13.25 41.31
N ASN A 336 5.03 -14.57 41.26
CA ASN A 336 6.10 -15.21 42.04
C ASN A 336 6.90 -16.29 41.28
N ALA A 337 6.29 -17.02 40.35
CA ALA A 337 6.94 -18.12 39.63
C ALA A 337 6.29 -18.39 38.27
N ASN A 338 7.09 -18.90 37.33
CA ASN A 338 6.63 -19.35 36.01
C ASN A 338 6.33 -20.84 36.02
N VAL A 339 5.05 -21.22 35.86
CA VAL A 339 4.58 -22.62 35.97
C VAL A 339 3.78 -23.12 34.76
N SER A 340 3.53 -22.28 33.75
CA SER A 340 2.72 -22.67 32.58
C SER A 340 3.54 -23.37 31.49
N HIS A 341 2.86 -23.81 30.43
CA HIS A 341 3.46 -24.35 29.19
C HIS A 341 3.70 -23.29 28.10
N GLY A 342 3.77 -22.01 28.47
CA GLY A 342 4.08 -20.91 27.55
C GLY A 342 3.04 -19.79 27.56
N CYS A 343 1.82 -20.06 28.03
CA CYS A 343 0.79 -19.04 28.19
C CYS A 343 1.12 -18.02 29.29
N THR A 344 0.51 -16.85 29.22
CA THR A 344 0.48 -15.88 30.31
C THR A 344 -0.81 -16.07 31.10
N GLY A 345 -0.71 -16.69 32.27
CA GLY A 345 -1.83 -17.00 33.15
C GLY A 345 -2.01 -15.95 34.25
N MET A 346 -3.27 -15.59 34.54
CA MET A 346 -3.64 -14.64 35.60
C MET A 346 -4.93 -15.07 36.33
N SER A 347 -5.34 -14.32 37.36
CA SER A 347 -6.62 -14.57 38.03
C SER A 347 -7.79 -14.41 37.05
N THR A 348 -8.93 -15.06 37.36
CA THR A 348 -10.11 -15.02 36.48
C THR A 348 -10.60 -13.59 36.25
N ASP A 349 -10.72 -12.78 37.30
CA ASP A 349 -11.15 -11.38 37.20
C ASP A 349 -10.19 -10.54 36.34
N ASN A 350 -8.88 -10.74 36.48
CA ASN A 350 -7.90 -10.03 35.67
C ASN A 350 -7.94 -10.47 34.21
N ALA A 351 -8.19 -11.76 33.96
CA ALA A 351 -8.32 -12.28 32.61
C ALA A 351 -9.58 -11.76 31.91
N GLU A 352 -10.71 -11.69 32.63
CA GLU A 352 -11.95 -11.07 32.14
C GLU A 352 -11.72 -9.58 31.82
N TRP A 353 -11.13 -8.83 32.75
CA TRP A 353 -10.79 -7.42 32.53
C TRP A 353 -9.85 -7.23 31.33
N PHE A 354 -8.82 -8.08 31.20
CA PHE A 354 -7.88 -8.04 30.08
C PHE A 354 -8.60 -8.34 28.77
N PHE A 355 -9.41 -9.40 28.76
CA PHE A 355 -10.23 -9.79 27.63
C PHE A 355 -11.13 -8.64 27.20
N ASP A 356 -11.83 -7.97 28.09
CA ASP A 356 -12.70 -6.84 27.73
C ASP A 356 -11.93 -5.59 27.28
N THR A 357 -10.68 -5.44 27.73
CA THR A 357 -9.84 -4.28 27.42
C THR A 357 -9.21 -4.37 26.03
N VAL A 358 -8.78 -5.56 25.61
CA VAL A 358 -8.05 -5.76 24.34
C VAL A 358 -8.97 -6.11 23.17
N ARG A 359 -8.46 -5.91 21.96
CA ARG A 359 -9.07 -6.33 20.69
C ARG A 359 -8.02 -6.98 19.77
N GLU A 360 -8.49 -7.67 18.74
CA GLU A 360 -7.61 -8.14 17.65
C GLU A 360 -6.79 -6.98 17.09
N GLY A 361 -5.51 -7.22 16.83
CA GLY A 361 -4.58 -6.17 16.41
C GLY A 361 -3.87 -5.43 17.55
N ASP A 362 -4.30 -5.57 18.81
CA ASP A 362 -3.58 -4.98 19.95
C ASP A 362 -2.26 -5.72 20.20
N ILE A 363 -1.35 -5.06 20.93
CA ILE A 363 0.02 -5.54 21.12
C ILE A 363 0.15 -6.25 22.47
N VAL A 364 0.75 -7.45 22.45
CA VAL A 364 1.27 -8.14 23.63
C VAL A 364 2.77 -8.33 23.44
N ARG A 365 3.59 -7.67 24.26
CA ARG A 365 5.05 -7.79 24.23
C ARG A 365 5.54 -8.57 25.44
N VAL A 366 6.36 -9.58 25.23
CA VAL A 366 7.02 -10.35 26.29
C VAL A 366 8.49 -9.96 26.37
N VAL A 367 8.99 -9.73 27.59
CA VAL A 367 10.39 -9.46 27.89
C VAL A 367 10.83 -10.28 29.11
N GLY A 368 12.14 -10.44 29.29
CA GLY A 368 12.70 -11.10 30.46
C GLY A 368 12.38 -12.60 30.53
N SER A 369 11.97 -13.22 29.42
CA SER A 369 11.78 -14.67 29.36
C SER A 369 13.07 -15.38 28.97
N GLU A 370 13.25 -16.61 29.44
CA GLU A 370 14.30 -17.54 28.98
C GLU A 370 13.92 -18.24 27.65
N GLY A 371 12.74 -17.92 27.10
CA GLY A 371 12.25 -18.48 25.84
C GLY A 371 12.89 -17.82 24.60
N GLU A 372 12.76 -18.51 23.47
CA GLU A 372 13.17 -18.01 22.16
C GLU A 372 12.44 -16.71 21.79
N ASP A 373 12.99 -15.96 20.84
CA ASP A 373 12.29 -14.82 20.26
C ASP A 373 11.06 -15.26 19.44
N MET A 374 10.10 -14.34 19.33
CA MET A 374 8.92 -14.52 18.50
C MET A 374 9.32 -14.59 17.02
N ASP A 375 8.90 -15.65 16.34
CA ASP A 375 9.12 -15.82 14.91
C ASP A 375 8.46 -14.66 14.14
N PRO A 376 9.18 -14.01 13.19
CA PRO A 376 8.60 -12.93 12.40
C PRO A 376 7.32 -13.32 11.65
N PHE A 377 7.25 -14.56 11.17
CA PHE A 377 6.16 -15.09 10.36
C PHE A 377 5.86 -16.55 10.70
N GLY A 378 4.71 -17.05 10.26
CA GLY A 378 4.36 -18.49 10.37
C GLY A 378 3.81 -18.91 11.73
N ASN A 379 3.90 -18.07 12.77
CA ASN A 379 3.38 -18.35 14.10
C ASN A 379 2.40 -17.27 14.62
N GLY A 380 1.70 -16.58 13.73
CA GLY A 380 0.94 -15.37 14.01
C GLY A 380 1.62 -14.16 13.35
N PHE A 381 1.38 -12.97 13.91
CA PHE A 381 1.98 -11.73 13.41
C PHE A 381 3.17 -11.32 14.28
N GLY A 382 4.36 -11.78 13.89
CA GLY A 382 5.64 -11.37 14.47
C GLY A 382 6.31 -10.22 13.70
N ASP A 383 5.56 -9.57 12.80
CA ASP A 383 6.02 -8.55 11.85
C ASP A 383 6.86 -7.42 12.49
N TRP A 384 6.52 -7.08 13.74
CA TRP A 384 7.14 -6.02 14.54
C TRP A 384 8.46 -6.43 15.20
N ASN A 385 8.84 -7.72 15.16
CA ASN A 385 10.13 -8.21 15.64
C ASN A 385 11.24 -8.04 14.60
N LEU A 386 10.89 -7.70 13.34
CA LEU A 386 11.86 -7.25 12.36
C LEU A 386 12.12 -5.76 12.55
N SER A 387 13.40 -5.38 12.58
CA SER A 387 13.77 -3.97 12.46
C SER A 387 13.23 -3.40 11.14
N TRP A 388 12.95 -2.10 11.11
CA TRP A 388 12.44 -1.45 9.90
C TRP A 388 13.35 -1.67 8.69
N GLU A 389 14.67 -1.64 8.87
CA GLU A 389 15.63 -1.92 7.80
C GLU A 389 15.48 -3.36 7.25
N LYS A 390 15.36 -4.36 8.13
CA LYS A 390 15.11 -5.76 7.71
C LYS A 390 13.75 -5.92 7.03
N TRP A 391 12.73 -5.20 7.51
CA TRP A 391 11.40 -5.19 6.91
C TRP A 391 11.45 -4.64 5.48
N GLN A 392 12.15 -3.53 5.25
CA GLN A 392 12.26 -2.97 3.90
C GLN A 392 12.93 -3.92 2.91
N LYS A 393 13.88 -4.76 3.34
CA LYS A 393 14.53 -5.77 2.48
C LYS A 393 13.58 -6.85 1.94
N GLY A 394 12.40 -7.03 2.54
CA GLY A 394 11.37 -7.94 2.01
C GLY A 394 10.49 -7.35 0.91
N SER A 395 10.65 -6.06 0.60
CA SER A 395 9.95 -5.39 -0.51
C SER A 395 10.65 -5.70 -1.84
N ALA A 396 9.87 -5.98 -2.88
CA ALA A 396 10.38 -6.09 -4.25
C ALA A 396 10.68 -4.72 -4.89
N LEU A 397 10.34 -3.63 -4.21
CA LEU A 397 10.58 -2.24 -4.62
C LEU A 397 11.77 -1.61 -3.88
N HIS A 398 12.27 -2.25 -2.81
CA HIS A 398 13.46 -1.81 -2.09
C HIS A 398 14.72 -2.43 -2.72
N GLU A 399 15.72 -1.60 -3.00
CA GLU A 399 16.93 -1.90 -3.78
C GLU A 399 16.71 -2.30 -5.26
N GLY A 400 17.00 -1.36 -6.17
CA GLY A 400 17.30 -1.65 -7.58
C GLY A 400 16.10 -1.84 -8.52
N ALA A 401 14.95 -1.19 -8.28
CA ALA A 401 13.97 -1.00 -9.35
C ALA A 401 14.41 0.17 -10.25
N PRO A 402 14.45 0.03 -11.59
CA PRO A 402 14.95 1.08 -12.50
C PRO A 402 14.23 2.43 -12.41
N ASP A 403 13.04 2.48 -11.80
CA ASP A 403 12.23 3.69 -11.73
C ASP A 403 11.84 4.04 -10.30
N SER A 404 12.75 4.76 -9.63
CA SER A 404 12.40 5.55 -8.44
C SER A 404 11.40 6.66 -8.82
N PRO A 405 10.64 7.24 -7.89
CA PRO A 405 9.72 8.36 -8.17
C PRO A 405 10.40 9.56 -8.86
N GLN A 406 11.72 9.69 -8.70
CA GLN A 406 12.55 10.67 -9.41
C GLN A 406 12.58 10.42 -10.93
N THR A 407 12.55 9.17 -11.40
CA THR A 407 12.56 8.84 -12.83
C THR A 407 11.20 9.15 -13.50
N LEU A 408 10.09 8.96 -12.77
CA LEU A 408 8.75 9.40 -13.22
C LEU A 408 8.61 10.93 -13.28
N GLN A 409 9.39 11.66 -12.48
CA GLN A 409 9.45 13.12 -12.54
C GLN A 409 10.32 13.60 -13.70
N ALA A 410 11.37 12.85 -14.05
CA ALA A 410 12.21 13.11 -15.23
C ALA A 410 11.49 12.82 -16.56
N ALA A 411 10.56 11.86 -16.60
CA ALA A 411 9.70 11.60 -17.77
C ALA A 411 8.68 12.73 -18.06
N ARG A 412 8.53 13.69 -17.14
CA ARG A 412 7.78 14.93 -17.38
C ARG A 412 8.75 16.02 -17.81
N LEU A 413 9.13 16.01 -19.08
CA LEU A 413 9.74 17.18 -19.71
C LEU A 413 8.77 18.35 -19.56
N ARG A 414 9.09 19.29 -18.66
CA ARG A 414 8.45 20.60 -18.66
C ARG A 414 9.10 21.37 -19.81
N PRO A 415 8.35 21.92 -20.78
CA PRO A 415 8.92 22.89 -21.69
C PRO A 415 9.39 24.08 -20.85
N HIS A 416 10.70 24.34 -20.86
CA HIS A 416 11.23 25.63 -20.45
C HIS A 416 10.97 26.60 -21.60
N VAL A 417 10.18 27.64 -21.31
CA VAL A 417 10.00 28.82 -22.19
C VAL A 417 11.24 29.68 -22.10
#